data_AF-A0A5C9E7C0-F1
#
_entry.id   AF-A0A5C9E7C0-F1
#
_cell.length_a   1.000
_cell.length_b   1.000
_cell.length_c   1.000
_cell.angle_alpha   90.00
_cell.angle_beta   90.00
_cell.angle_gamma   90.00
#
_symmetry.space_group_name_H-M   'P 1'
#
loop_
_entity.id
_entity.type
_entity.pdbx_description
1 polymer ?
#
loop_
_entity_poly.entity_id
_entity_poly.type
_entity_poly.pdbx_seq_one_letter_code
_entity_poly.pdbx_strand_id
1 'polypeptide(L)'
;MKASENLIQLGIILLFMGFGILLLTSPTEGQTFFFVFPFFFFGELTGIGFVISLAIIGIMIWYFVAGFPKSISRQGRLENERIYLEVEGICDYCGSAIPTGASFCQVCGRSIRNERESW
;
A
#
# COMPACT_ATOMS: atom_id res chain seq x y z
N MET A 1 12.54 -0.47 7.74
CA MET A 1 11.09 -0.74 7.55
C MET A 1 10.20 -0.20 8.68
N LYS A 2 10.71 0.45 9.74
CA LYS A 2 9.89 0.96 10.86
C LYS A 2 9.15 2.29 10.60
N ALA A 3 9.54 3.05 9.58
CA ALA A 3 8.98 4.38 9.32
C ALA A 3 7.51 4.35 8.81
N SER A 4 7.11 3.30 8.09
CA SER A 4 5.74 3.12 7.59
C SER A 4 4.73 2.76 8.67
N GLU A 5 5.17 2.02 9.69
CA GLU A 5 4.30 1.58 10.79
C GLU A 5 3.91 2.76 11.69
N ASN A 6 4.87 3.62 11.99
CA ASN A 6 4.64 4.85 12.75
C ASN A 6 3.70 5.83 12.01
N LEU A 7 3.73 5.84 10.68
CA LEU A 7 2.88 6.71 9.86
C LEU A 7 1.42 6.24 9.85
N ILE A 8 1.21 4.92 9.80
CA ILE A 8 -0.12 4.31 9.90
C ILE A 8 -0.69 4.52 11.30
N GLN A 9 0.10 4.30 12.35
CA GLN A 9 -0.32 4.54 13.73
C GLN A 9 -0.73 6.00 13.97
N LEU A 10 0.04 6.96 13.44
CA LEU A 10 -0.28 8.38 13.57
C LEU A 10 -1.58 8.75 12.84
N GLY A 11 -1.84 8.15 11.68
CA GLY A 11 -3.12 8.29 10.98
C GLY A 11 -4.31 7.72 11.75
N ILE A 12 -4.15 6.54 12.37
CA ILE A 12 -5.19 5.91 13.19
C ILE A 12 -5.50 6.78 14.42
N ILE A 13 -4.48 7.27 15.13
CA ILE A 13 -4.65 8.13 16.30
C ILE A 13 -5.41 9.41 15.93
N LEU A 14 -5.05 10.05 14.81
CA LEU A 14 -5.67 11.29 14.36
C LEU A 14 -7.15 11.06 13.95
N LEU A 15 -7.46 9.90 13.36
CA LEU A 15 -8.83 9.51 13.02
C LEU A 15 -9.71 9.37 14.28
N PHE A 16 -9.22 8.64 15.29
CA PHE A 16 -9.96 8.47 16.55
C PHE A 16 -10.09 9.79 17.32
N MET A 17 -9.06 10.63 17.31
CA MET A 17 -9.12 11.97 17.92
C MET A 17 -10.18 12.85 17.23
N GLY A 18 -10.20 12.90 15.91
CA GLY A 18 -11.16 13.68 15.15
C GLY A 18 -12.60 13.18 15.31
N PHE A 19 -12.80 11.86 15.33
CA PHE A 19 -14.11 11.25 15.62
C PHE A 19 -14.57 11.53 17.06
N GLY A 20 -13.66 11.51 18.03
CA GLY A 20 -13.94 11.86 19.41
C GLY A 20 -14.38 13.33 19.57
N ILE A 21 -13.72 14.25 18.88
CA ILE A 21 -14.12 15.67 18.86
C ILE A 21 -15.52 15.81 18.24
N LEU A 22 -15.81 15.10 17.14
CA LEU A 22 -17.12 15.13 16.48
C LEU A 22 -18.25 14.68 17.42
N LEU A 23 -18.03 13.62 18.21
CA LEU A 23 -19.00 13.15 19.19
C LEU A 23 -19.23 14.13 20.35
N LEU A 24 -18.23 14.95 20.69
CA LEU A 24 -18.32 15.94 21.76
C LEU A 24 -18.91 17.27 21.30
N THR A 25 -18.81 17.59 20.00
CA THR A 25 -19.44 18.77 19.41
C THR A 25 -20.90 18.46 19.09
N SER A 26 -21.83 18.99 19.88
CA SER A 26 -23.24 18.98 19.49
C SER A 26 -23.44 19.86 18.25
N PRO A 27 -24.12 19.39 17.19
CA PRO A 27 -24.47 20.23 16.07
C PRO A 27 -25.42 21.32 16.57
N THR A 28 -24.91 22.53 16.72
CA THR A 28 -25.75 23.72 16.88
C THR A 28 -26.41 24.01 15.54
N GLU A 29 -27.69 24.35 15.55
CA GLU A 29 -28.49 24.58 14.34
C GLU A 29 -27.77 25.56 13.40
N GLY A 30 -27.35 25.09 12.22
CA GLY A 30 -26.70 25.90 11.18
C GLY A 30 -25.26 25.48 10.79
N GLN A 31 -24.57 24.63 11.56
CA GLN A 31 -23.22 24.20 11.19
C GLN A 31 -23.24 23.03 10.19
N THR A 32 -22.83 23.28 8.95
CA THR A 32 -22.55 22.24 7.93
C THR A 32 -21.15 21.66 8.12
N PHE A 33 -21.05 20.32 8.14
CA PHE A 33 -19.78 19.59 8.26
C PHE A 33 -19.22 19.22 6.88
N PHE A 34 -17.91 19.41 6.66
CA PHE A 34 -17.22 18.95 5.46
C PHE A 34 -15.97 18.14 5.81
N PHE A 35 -15.81 16.97 5.16
CA PHE A 35 -14.75 16.01 5.43
C PHE A 35 -13.77 15.95 4.24
N VAL A 36 -12.51 16.36 4.47
CA VAL A 36 -11.40 16.15 3.53
C VAL A 36 -10.33 15.36 4.25
N PHE A 37 -10.31 14.05 4.04
CA PHE A 37 -9.36 13.14 4.67
C PHE A 37 -7.92 13.69 4.62
N PRO A 38 -7.15 13.74 5.73
CA PRO A 38 -7.47 13.36 7.12
C PRO A 38 -7.94 14.52 8.05
N PHE A 39 -8.34 15.67 7.49
CA PHE A 39 -8.64 16.88 8.25
C PHE A 39 -10.13 17.06 8.52
N PHE A 40 -10.43 17.50 9.74
CA PHE A 40 -11.78 17.83 10.21
C PHE A 40 -11.91 19.35 10.26
N PHE A 41 -12.92 19.92 9.58
CA PHE A 41 -13.23 21.34 9.64
C PHE A 41 -14.60 21.53 10.31
N PHE A 42 -14.63 22.33 11.38
CA PHE A 42 -15.85 22.64 12.14
C PHE A 42 -16.13 24.14 12.02
N GLY A 43 -17.30 24.52 11.49
CA GLY A 43 -17.77 25.91 11.53
C GLY A 43 -18.66 26.34 10.34
N GLU A 44 -19.41 27.40 10.57
CA GLU A 44 -20.10 28.16 9.52
C GLU A 44 -19.01 28.79 8.64
N LEU A 45 -18.78 28.24 7.44
CA LEU A 45 -17.77 28.71 6.49
C LEU A 45 -18.21 30.07 5.92
N THR A 46 -18.10 31.12 6.73
CA THR A 46 -18.03 32.49 6.22
C THR A 46 -16.92 32.53 5.17
N GLY A 47 -17.07 33.36 4.12
CA GLY A 47 -16.20 33.31 2.93
C GLY A 47 -14.70 33.32 3.24
N ILE A 48 -14.28 33.93 4.34
CA ILE A 48 -12.89 33.97 4.80
C ILE A 48 -12.41 32.60 5.31
N GLY A 49 -13.25 31.86 6.05
CA GLY A 49 -12.93 30.51 6.53
C GLY A 49 -12.73 29.51 5.38
N PHE A 50 -13.50 29.66 4.29
CA PHE A 50 -13.35 28.85 3.08
C PHE A 50 -12.04 29.15 2.33
N VAL A 51 -11.63 30.42 2.27
CA VAL A 51 -10.36 30.81 1.63
C VAL A 51 -9.16 30.26 2.41
N ILE A 52 -9.19 30.31 3.75
CA ILE A 52 -8.12 29.80 4.59
C ILE A 52 -8.01 28.26 4.48
N SER A 53 -9.13 27.55 4.44
CA SER A 53 -9.11 26.09 4.28
C SER A 53 -8.54 25.66 2.92
N LEU A 54 -8.93 26.34 1.84
CA LEU A 54 -8.35 26.10 0.51
C LEU A 54 -6.85 26.41 0.46
N ALA A 55 -6.40 27.47 1.15
CA ALA A 55 -4.98 27.79 1.24
C ALA A 55 -4.19 26.70 1.97
N ILE A 56 -4.70 26.18 3.10
CA ILE A 56 -4.06 25.10 3.86
C ILE A 56 -4.00 23.82 3.03
N ILE A 57 -5.09 23.46 2.34
CA ILE A 57 -5.13 22.29 1.44
C ILE A 57 -4.13 22.45 0.29
N GLY A 58 -4.09 23.63 -0.35
CA GLY A 58 -3.15 23.92 -1.42
C GLY A 58 -1.69 23.85 -0.97
N ILE A 59 -1.38 24.38 0.21
CA ILE A 59 -0.05 24.31 0.82
C ILE A 59 0.31 22.85 1.16
N MET A 60 -0.63 22.07 1.70
CA MET A 60 -0.41 20.64 1.99
C MET A 60 -0.19 19.82 0.72
N ILE A 61 -0.97 20.05 -0.34
CA ILE A 61 -0.78 19.42 -1.65
C ILE A 61 0.58 19.83 -2.23
N TRP A 62 0.96 21.10 -2.12
CA TRP A 62 2.25 21.58 -2.60
C TRP A 62 3.41 20.94 -1.83
N TYR A 63 3.35 20.86 -0.50
CA TYR A 63 4.35 20.15 0.31
C TYR A 63 4.35 18.65 0.05
N PHE A 64 3.20 18.04 -0.26
CA PHE A 64 3.14 16.62 -0.59
C PHE A 64 3.73 16.37 -1.98
N VAL A 65 3.36 17.14 -3.00
CA VAL A 65 3.87 16.99 -4.38
C VAL A 65 5.34 17.39 -4.50
N ALA A 66 5.76 18.49 -3.86
CA ALA A 66 7.14 18.97 -3.91
C ALA A 66 8.04 18.29 -2.87
N GLY A 67 7.47 17.86 -1.74
CA GLY A 67 8.16 17.18 -0.65
C GLY A 67 8.01 15.68 -0.66
N PHE A 68 7.26 15.08 -1.61
CA PHE A 68 7.47 13.69 -1.98
C PHE A 68 8.92 13.62 -2.44
N PRO A 69 9.82 12.99 -1.65
CA PRO A 69 11.14 12.72 -2.16
C PRO A 69 10.93 11.95 -3.47
N LYS A 70 11.81 12.14 -4.45
CA LYS A 70 12.01 11.26 -5.60
C LYS A 70 12.41 9.83 -5.13
N SER A 71 11.63 9.25 -4.22
CA SER A 71 11.83 8.00 -3.50
C SER A 71 11.02 6.88 -4.13
N ILE A 72 10.09 7.19 -5.03
CA ILE A 72 9.42 6.19 -5.86
C ILE A 72 10.25 5.79 -7.09
N SER A 73 11.51 6.24 -7.20
CA SER A 73 12.46 5.77 -8.21
C SER A 73 13.52 4.79 -7.68
N ARG A 74 13.34 4.23 -6.48
CA ARG A 74 14.18 3.11 -5.98
C ARG A 74 13.46 1.76 -5.93
N GLN A 75 12.32 1.63 -6.63
CA GLN A 75 11.58 0.37 -6.70
C GLN A 75 11.45 -0.16 -8.13
N GLY A 76 12.51 0.02 -8.92
CA GLY A 76 12.62 -0.49 -10.29
C GLY A 76 13.98 -1.11 -10.62
N ARG A 77 14.82 -1.42 -9.62
CA ARG A 77 16.07 -2.17 -9.81
C ARG A 77 15.99 -3.57 -9.22
N LEU A 78 14.91 -4.29 -9.54
CA LEU A 78 15.04 -5.75 -9.75
C LEU A 78 15.56 -5.92 -11.18
N GLU A 79 16.79 -5.43 -11.37
CA GLU A 79 17.53 -5.54 -12.61
C GLU A 79 18.06 -6.96 -12.68
N ASN A 80 17.29 -7.84 -13.33
CA ASN A 80 17.82 -8.99 -14.06
C ASN A 80 18.75 -9.91 -13.27
N GLU A 81 18.45 -10.18 -12.00
CA GLU A 81 19.00 -11.36 -11.35
C GLU A 81 18.24 -12.56 -11.89
N ARG A 82 18.71 -13.09 -13.03
CA ARG A 82 18.19 -14.34 -13.57
C ARG A 82 18.55 -15.43 -12.56
N ILE A 83 17.60 -15.80 -11.73
CA ILE A 83 17.70 -16.97 -10.88
C ILE A 83 17.67 -18.18 -11.82
N TYR A 84 18.83 -18.76 -12.08
CA TYR A 84 18.95 -20.01 -12.82
C TYR A 84 18.54 -21.15 -11.88
N LEU A 85 17.41 -21.78 -12.18
CA LEU A 85 17.01 -23.01 -11.50
C LEU A 85 17.75 -24.18 -12.15
N GLU A 86 18.36 -25.02 -11.33
CA GLU A 86 18.98 -26.25 -11.81
C GLU A 86 17.87 -27.20 -12.28
N VAL A 87 17.99 -27.71 -13.51
CA VAL A 87 16.97 -28.55 -14.15
C VAL A 87 17.36 -30.01 -13.95
N GLU A 88 16.49 -30.78 -13.29
CA GLU A 88 16.73 -32.21 -13.00
C GLU A 88 16.17 -33.12 -14.09
N GLY A 89 15.16 -32.66 -14.83
CA GLY A 89 14.53 -33.49 -15.84
C GLY A 89 13.55 -32.72 -16.73
N ILE A 90 12.89 -33.48 -17.61
CA ILE A 90 11.87 -32.99 -18.53
C ILE A 90 10.55 -33.68 -18.18
N CYS A 91 9.45 -32.95 -18.23
CA CYS A 91 8.13 -33.52 -17.98
C CYS A 91 7.72 -34.47 -19.10
N ASP A 92 7.50 -35.75 -18.80
CA ASP A 92 7.06 -36.77 -19.77
C ASP A 92 5.71 -36.47 -20.44
N TYR A 93 4.91 -35.59 -19.84
CA TYR A 93 3.58 -35.26 -20.36
C TYR A 93 3.57 -34.04 -21.28
N CYS A 94 4.36 -33.00 -20.99
CA CYS A 94 4.30 -31.73 -21.73
C CYS A 94 5.65 -31.25 -22.27
N GLY A 95 6.74 -31.95 -21.97
CA GLY A 95 8.08 -31.61 -22.45
C GLY A 95 8.73 -30.39 -21.77
N SER A 96 8.12 -29.81 -20.73
CA SER A 96 8.72 -28.68 -20.01
C SER A 96 9.88 -29.12 -19.11
N ALA A 97 10.90 -28.27 -18.98
CA ALA A 97 11.96 -28.45 -17.99
C ALA A 97 11.40 -28.42 -16.56
N ILE A 98 11.89 -29.32 -15.71
CA ILE A 98 11.50 -29.45 -14.31
C ILE A 98 12.69 -29.04 -13.43
N PRO A 99 12.53 -28.06 -12.54
CA PRO A 99 13.59 -27.68 -11.62
C PRO A 99 13.81 -28.75 -10.54
N THR A 100 15.03 -28.83 -10.01
CA THR A 100 15.43 -29.76 -8.95
C THR A 100 14.48 -29.66 -7.74
N GLY A 101 14.03 -30.82 -7.24
CA GLY A 101 13.14 -30.91 -6.09
C GLY A 101 11.66 -30.55 -6.33
N ALA A 102 11.24 -30.25 -7.56
CA ALA A 102 9.83 -30.03 -7.87
C ALA A 102 9.03 -31.33 -7.83
N SER A 103 7.98 -31.38 -6.99
CA SER A 103 7.07 -32.53 -6.90
C SER A 103 6.02 -32.55 -8.02
N PHE A 104 5.82 -31.41 -8.70
CA PHE A 104 4.84 -31.22 -9.77
C PHE A 104 5.41 -30.35 -10.90
N CYS A 105 4.97 -30.61 -12.12
CA CYS A 105 5.29 -29.78 -13.27
C CYS A 105 4.62 -28.40 -13.15
N GLN A 106 5.41 -27.32 -13.18
CA GLN A 106 4.93 -25.93 -13.11
C GLN A 106 4.11 -25.52 -14.36
N VAL A 107 4.23 -26.26 -15.47
CA VAL A 107 3.56 -25.95 -16.73
C VAL A 107 2.23 -26.69 -16.88
N CYS A 108 2.19 -27.99 -16.59
CA CYS A 108 0.99 -28.82 -16.79
C CYS A 108 0.32 -29.30 -15.50
N GLY A 109 0.93 -29.10 -14.32
CA GLY A 109 0.39 -29.48 -13.01
C GLY A 109 0.47 -30.97 -12.68
N ARG A 110 1.05 -31.81 -13.54
CA ARG A 110 1.16 -33.26 -13.30
C ARG A 110 2.23 -33.55 -12.24
N SER A 111 1.94 -34.52 -11.36
CA SER A 111 2.92 -35.02 -10.39
C SER A 111 4.08 -35.71 -11.10
N ILE A 112 5.28 -35.39 -10.63
CA ILE A 112 6.52 -36.01 -11.07
C ILE A 112 6.78 -37.13 -10.05
N ARG A 113 6.72 -38.39 -10.49
CA ARG A 113 6.99 -39.53 -9.62
C ARG A 113 8.49 -39.48 -9.25
N ASN A 114 8.81 -39.00 -8.06
CA ASN A 114 10.19 -38.99 -7.56
C ASN A 114 10.59 -40.43 -7.19
N GLU A 115 11.23 -41.13 -8.11
CA GLU A 115 11.86 -42.44 -7.86
C GLU A 115 13.24 -42.30 -7.18
N ARG A 116 13.36 -41.40 -6.19
CA ARG A 116 14.60 -41.19 -5.41
C ARG A 116 14.50 -41.75 -3.97
N GLU A 117 13.86 -42.90 -3.81
CA GLU A 117 13.98 -43.77 -2.63
C GLU A 117 14.28 -45.21 -3.05
N SER A 118 15.48 -45.45 -3.60
CA SER A 118 16.08 -46.78 -3.57
C SER A 118 17.58 -46.66 -3.75
N TRP A 119 18.33 -46.44 -2.66
CA TRP A 119 19.67 -46.98 -2.38
C TRP A 119 20.03 -46.68 -0.92
#